data_AF-X1JWZ8-F1
#
_entry.id   AF-X1JWZ8-F1
#
_cell.length_a   1.000
_cell.length_b   1.000
_cell.length_c   1.000
_cell.angle_alpha   90.00
_cell.angle_beta   90.00
_cell.angle_gamma   90.00
#
_symmetry.space_group_name_H-M   'P 1'
#
loop_
_entity.id
_entity.type
_entity.pdbx_description
1 polymer ?
#
loop_
_entity_poly.entity_id
_entity_poly.type
_entity_poly.pdbx_seq_one_letter_code
_entity_poly.pdbx_strand_id
1 'polypeptide(L)'
;MESKEERSRRQVANTNKYEIRFLGSFKDGMVWNNTNEPYIDLKERIFHIVGGTKSSEHLVPVGGTMWDRFSVPKKLMKVIRLVRE
;
A
#
# COMPACT_ATOMS: atom_id res chain seq x y z
N MET A 1 7.60 -21.42 16.13
CA MET A 1 8.25 -20.85 14.92
C MET A 1 7.37 -19.73 14.41
N GLU A 2 7.92 -18.53 14.22
CA GLU A 2 7.18 -17.43 13.58
C GLU A 2 6.94 -17.78 12.11
N SER A 3 5.73 -17.55 11.60
CA SER A 3 5.40 -17.80 10.19
C SER A 3 6.03 -16.71 9.30
N LYS A 4 6.24 -17.03 8.01
CA LYS A 4 6.75 -16.04 7.03
C LYS A 4 5.82 -14.83 6.91
N GLU A 5 4.51 -15.04 7.01
CA GLU A 5 3.51 -13.97 6.94
C GLU A 5 3.58 -13.03 8.15
N GLU A 6 3.72 -13.60 9.34
CA GLU A 6 3.79 -12.82 10.60
C GLU A 6 5.05 -11.97 10.66
N ARG A 7 6.18 -12.52 10.20
CA ARG A 7 7.43 -11.78 10.03
C ARG A 7 7.28 -10.61 9.04
N SER A 8 6.54 -10.83 7.95
CA SER A 8 6.28 -9.81 6.92
C SER A 8 5.40 -8.68 7.45
N ARG A 9 4.33 -9.01 8.18
CA ARG A 9 3.45 -8.00 8.82
C ARG A 9 4.22 -7.14 9.80
N ARG A 10 5.09 -7.73 10.62
CA ARG A 10 5.93 -6.99 11.57
C ARG A 10 6.88 -6.02 10.85
N GLN A 11 7.47 -6.43 9.73
CA GLN A 11 8.33 -5.54 8.94
C GLN A 11 7.56 -4.33 8.38
N VAL A 12 6.34 -4.56 7.87
CA VAL A 12 5.47 -3.47 7.39
C VAL A 12 5.04 -2.56 8.54
N ALA A 13 4.70 -3.12 9.70
CA ALA A 13 4.30 -2.36 10.88
C ALA A 13 5.38 -1.38 11.37
N ASN A 14 6.65 -1.71 11.17
CA ASN A 14 7.79 -0.83 11.49
C ASN A 14 7.98 0.32 10.48
N THR A 15 7.16 0.37 9.42
CA THR A 15 7.20 1.42 8.41
C THR A 15 6.19 2.52 8.75
N ASN A 16 6.56 3.77 8.48
CA ASN A 16 5.66 4.91 8.61
C ASN A 16 4.34 4.72 7.84
N LYS A 17 3.22 5.07 8.49
CA LYS A 17 1.89 5.08 7.90
C LYS A 17 1.61 6.44 7.27
N TYR A 18 0.96 6.47 6.13
CA TYR A 18 0.66 7.69 5.40
C TYR A 18 -0.78 7.68 4.94
N GLU A 19 -1.45 8.81 5.08
CA GLU A 19 -2.71 9.05 4.39
C GLU A 19 -2.41 9.46 2.95
N ILE A 20 -2.96 8.74 1.98
CA ILE A 20 -2.67 8.94 0.54
C ILE A 20 -3.98 9.22 -0.21
N ARG A 21 -3.92 10.21 -1.10
CA ARG A 21 -4.95 10.45 -2.11
C ARG A 21 -4.44 10.00 -3.47
N PHE A 22 -5.19 9.11 -4.10
CA PHE A 22 -4.99 8.75 -5.50
C PHE A 22 -5.68 9.79 -6.39
N LEU A 23 -4.95 10.28 -7.39
CA LEU A 23 -5.40 11.33 -8.31
C LEU A 23 -5.98 10.78 -9.62
N GLY A 24 -5.96 9.45 -9.80
CA GLY A 24 -6.54 8.77 -10.95
C GLY A 24 -6.79 7.29 -10.66
N SER A 25 -7.49 6.62 -11.56
CA SER A 25 -7.73 5.18 -11.54
C SER A 25 -6.47 4.43 -12.00
N PHE A 26 -5.90 3.59 -11.13
CA PHE A 26 -4.72 2.78 -11.44
C PHE A 26 -5.13 1.43 -12.01
N LYS A 27 -4.47 1.00 -13.10
CA LYS A 27 -4.73 -0.29 -13.76
C LYS A 27 -3.56 -1.28 -13.73
N ASP A 28 -2.41 -0.90 -13.16
CA ASP A 28 -1.20 -1.74 -13.19
C ASP A 28 -0.91 -2.42 -11.85
N GLY A 29 -0.81 -3.75 -11.88
CA GLY A 29 -0.17 -4.55 -10.83
C GLY A 29 -1.06 -5.02 -9.69
N MET A 30 -2.36 -4.69 -9.66
CA MET A 30 -3.30 -5.46 -8.86
C MET A 30 -3.56 -6.76 -9.61
N VAL A 31 -3.05 -7.89 -9.11
CA VAL A 31 -3.55 -9.20 -9.53
C VAL A 31 -4.93 -9.33 -8.91
N TRP A 32 -5.97 -9.15 -9.73
CA TRP A 32 -7.35 -9.41 -9.37
C TRP A 32 -7.44 -10.92 -9.21
N ASN A 33 -7.24 -11.44 -8.00
CA ASN A 33 -7.60 -12.81 -7.71
C ASN A 33 -9.13 -12.88 -7.84
N ASN A 34 -9.55 -13.39 -9.00
CA ASN A 34 -10.85 -13.91 -9.40
C ASN A 34 -12.05 -13.52 -8.50
N THR A 35 -13.02 -12.83 -9.11
CA THR A 35 -14.43 -12.66 -8.72
C THR A 35 -14.90 -11.50 -7.83
N ASN A 36 -14.04 -10.59 -7.37
CA ASN A 36 -14.55 -9.32 -6.85
C ASN A 36 -13.66 -8.17 -7.29
N GLU A 37 -14.28 -7.09 -7.71
CA GLU A 37 -13.55 -5.90 -8.12
C GLU A 37 -12.68 -5.39 -6.96
N PRO A 38 -11.40 -4.99 -7.19
CA PRO A 38 -10.73 -4.03 -6.31
C PRO A 38 -11.49 -2.75 -6.11
N TYR A 39 -12.48 -2.86 -5.25
CA TYR A 39 -12.91 -1.79 -4.41
C TYR A 39 -11.84 -1.62 -3.33
N ILE A 40 -10.89 -0.71 -3.55
CA ILE A 40 -10.28 -0.05 -2.40
C ILE A 40 -11.46 0.64 -1.73
N ASP A 41 -11.92 0.12 -0.58
CA ASP A 41 -12.81 0.87 0.26
C ASP A 41 -12.03 2.10 0.71
N LEU A 42 -12.22 3.20 -0.04
CA LEU A 42 -11.59 4.50 0.17
C LEU A 42 -11.93 5.10 1.54
N LYS A 43 -12.69 4.40 2.37
CA LYS A 43 -12.77 4.64 3.82
C LYS A 43 -11.41 4.52 4.49
N GLU A 44 -10.53 3.61 4.05
CA GLU A 44 -9.19 3.48 4.63
C GLU A 44 -8.11 3.96 3.65
N ARG A 45 -7.78 5.24 3.74
CA ARG A 45 -6.77 5.93 2.91
C ARG A 45 -5.34 5.80 3.45
N ILE A 46 -5.09 4.85 4.34
CA ILE A 46 -3.82 4.75 5.06
C ILE A 46 -2.99 3.59 4.51
N PHE A 47 -1.76 3.88 4.12
CA PHE A 47 -0.82 2.93 3.55
C PHE A 47 0.56 3.11 4.17
N HIS A 48 1.34 2.03 4.19
CA HIS A 48 2.76 2.10 4.44
C HIS A 48 3.50 2.32 3.11
N ILE A 49 4.42 3.29 3.07
CA ILE A 49 5.36 3.43 1.95
C ILE A 49 6.58 2.58 2.27
N VAL A 50 6.64 1.37 1.68
CA VAL A 50 7.67 0.36 1.99
C VAL A 50 8.90 0.47 1.09
N GLY A 51 8.93 1.45 0.20
CA GLY A 51 10.01 1.72 -0.73
C GLY A 51 9.49 2.44 -1.97
N GLY A 52 10.36 2.66 -2.95
CA GLY A 52 9.97 3.30 -4.19
C GLY A 52 11.12 3.40 -5.18
N THR A 53 10.80 3.88 -6.37
CA THR A 53 11.77 4.25 -7.41
C THR A 53 11.78 5.77 -7.57
N LYS A 54 12.52 6.27 -8.58
CA LYS A 54 12.47 7.70 -8.94
C LYS A 54 11.06 8.15 -9.36
N SER A 55 10.27 7.27 -9.97
CA SER A 55 8.97 7.61 -10.59
C SER A 55 7.75 7.04 -9.87
N SER A 56 7.92 6.07 -8.97
CA SER A 56 6.81 5.38 -8.29
C SER A 56 7.10 5.17 -6.80
N GLU A 57 6.06 5.11 -5.98
CA GLU A 57 6.13 4.59 -4.61
C GLU A 57 5.56 3.18 -4.55
N HIS A 58 6.09 2.37 -3.63
CA HIS A 58 5.57 1.05 -3.32
C HIS A 58 4.77 1.11 -2.02
N LEU A 59 3.50 0.74 -2.11
CA LEU A 59 2.53 0.88 -1.03
C LEU A 59 2.07 -0.48 -0.54
N VAL A 60 1.82 -0.59 0.76
CA VAL A 60 1.13 -1.73 1.39
C VAL A 60 -0.03 -1.17 2.22
N PRO A 61 -1.26 -1.70 2.09
CA PRO A 61 -2.38 -1.26 2.92
C PRO A 61 -2.12 -1.57 4.41
N VAL A 62 -2.67 -0.76 5.32
CA VAL A 62 -2.62 -1.08 6.75
C VAL A 62 -3.25 -2.45 7.01
N GLY A 63 -2.58 -3.29 7.81
CA GLY A 63 -2.99 -4.68 8.06
C GLY A 63 -2.55 -5.69 6.98
N GLY A 64 -2.03 -5.21 5.85
CA GLY A 64 -1.47 -6.02 4.78
C GLY A 64 -0.07 -6.56 5.07
N THR A 65 0.45 -7.33 4.12
CA THR A 65 1.78 -7.93 4.11
C THR A 65 2.61 -7.38 2.95
N MET A 66 3.91 -7.68 2.90
CA MET A 66 4.76 -7.30 1.76
C MET A 66 4.31 -7.93 0.42
N TRP A 67 3.50 -8.99 0.47
CA TRP A 67 2.94 -9.64 -0.73
C TRP A 67 1.78 -8.84 -1.34
N ASP A 68 1.11 -8.03 -0.53
CA ASP A 68 0.02 -7.14 -0.95
C ASP A 68 0.55 -5.82 -1.53
N ARG A 69 1.88 -5.69 -1.67
CA ARG A 69 2.55 -4.49 -2.14
C ARG A 69 2.24 -4.22 -3.60
N PHE A 70 1.81 -3.00 -3.89
CA PHE A 70 1.61 -2.50 -5.26
C PHE A 70 2.42 -1.22 -5.51
N SER A 71 2.60 -0.88 -6.78
CA SER A 71 3.42 0.26 -7.20
C SER A 71 2.55 1.35 -7.80
N VAL A 72 2.81 2.58 -7.41
CA VAL A 72 1.98 3.74 -7.76
C VAL A 72 2.87 4.85 -8.32
N PRO A 73 2.72 5.23 -9.60
CA PRO A 73 3.37 6.42 -10.14
C PRO A 73 3.16 7.66 -9.25
N LYS A 74 4.25 8.33 -8.87
CA LYS A 74 4.23 9.51 -7.98
C LYS A 74 3.32 10.63 -8.50
N LYS A 75 3.28 10.82 -9.83
CA LYS A 75 2.43 11.83 -10.47
C LYS A 75 0.92 11.60 -10.28
N LEU A 76 0.53 10.38 -9.94
CA LEU A 76 -0.86 9.96 -9.77
C LEU A 76 -1.24 9.78 -8.29
N MET A 77 -0.34 10.10 -7.36
CA MET A 77 -0.62 10.06 -5.92
C MET A 77 -0.18 11.35 -5.23
N LYS A 78 -0.87 11.68 -4.14
CA LYS A 78 -0.51 12.75 -3.25
C LYS A 78 -0.49 12.23 -1.83
N VAL A 79 0.67 12.29 -1.18
CA VAL A 79 0.77 12.06 0.26
C VAL A 79 0.08 13.23 0.96
N ILE A 80 -0.92 12.94 1.77
CA ILE A 80 -1.72 13.92 2.49
C ILE A 80 -1.05 14.24 3.82
N ARG A 81 -0.70 13.21 4.59
CA ARG A 81 0.04 13.37 5.85
C ARG A 81 0.69 12.06 6.29
N LEU A 82 1.71 12.21 7.14
CA LEU A 82 2.24 11.12 7.94
C LEU A 82 1.29 10.85 9.12
N VAL A 83 0.90 9.59 9.28
CA VAL A 83 0.15 9.08 10.43
C VAL A 83 1.17 8.44 11.38
N ARG A 84 1.42 9.09 12.51
CA ARG A 84 2.20 8.49 13.60
C ARG A 84 1.23 7.90 14.60
N GLU A 85 1.55 6.70 15.09
CA GLU A 85 0.96 6.17 16.33
C GLU A 85 1.53 6.93 17.53
#